data_AF-A0A2S4WLK8-F1
#
_entry.id   AF-A0A2S4WLK8-F1
#
_cell.length_a   1.000
_cell.length_b   1.000
_cell.length_c   1.000
_cell.angle_alpha   90.00
_cell.angle_beta   90.00
_cell.angle_gamma   90.00
#
_symmetry.space_group_name_H-M   'P 1'
#
loop_
_entity.id
_entity.type
_entity.pdbx_description
1 polymer ?
#
loop_
_entity_poly.entity_id
_entity_poly.type
_entity_poly.pdbx_seq_one_letter_code
_entity_poly.pdbx_strand_id
1 'polypeptide(L)'
;MPRHTERGSAITRMTRLIHQHVQGAFIESALNDESGDSSEDSDLEDAIISLIMLKKKRYLAPRVRLGRAPEITEYLFSLDNIRFKQEFRMCQDSFHQLVSEIQDHPVFQNRSNVPQRPVCDQLTVTLKRLGTYGNGASVGMLARFFRISEGTVILYCSRTIQAILAMEAHYVSWPDAQGRRAIASRVDSFTGPSIDPQDYYSRKGFYGLNTLIVCDEEKRITYYLTGWPGCCHDTRLWENSELKLKENELFTPGEYLVADSGFPVETNVVPAFKRPAHAAMPRPKKRFNHHLSSIRVRNEHCIGILKGRFQSLRGLRKDLSSAGSMEKITHWISACVVLHNFLLHDKTPDYYEGDGDDDDSNTNGARGEGSKDGNQLRSQVFSEVLDFLDS
;
A
#
# COMPACT_ATOMS: atom_id res chain seq x y z
N MET A 1 5.34 -21.86 4.00
CA MET A 1 5.81 -22.55 5.24
C MET A 1 4.88 -23.72 5.51
N PRO A 2 5.40 -24.89 5.91
CA PRO A 2 4.53 -26.01 6.31
C PRO A 2 3.61 -25.54 7.45
N ARG A 3 2.31 -25.82 7.33
CA ARG A 3 1.31 -25.42 8.35
C ARG A 3 1.53 -26.08 9.72
N HIS A 4 2.36 -27.13 9.77
CA HIS A 4 2.71 -27.83 10.99
C HIS A 4 4.23 -28.04 11.07
N THR A 5 4.85 -27.62 12.17
CA THR A 5 6.24 -27.96 12.47
C THR A 5 6.29 -29.38 13.02
N GLU A 6 7.37 -30.13 12.79
CA GLU A 6 7.54 -31.48 13.36
C GLU A 6 7.36 -31.49 14.89
N ARG A 7 7.82 -30.43 15.56
CA ARG A 7 7.58 -30.19 16.99
C ARG A 7 6.09 -30.06 17.29
N GLY A 8 5.36 -29.27 16.51
CA GLY A 8 3.91 -29.12 16.65
C GLY A 8 3.19 -30.47 16.49
N SER A 9 3.54 -31.23 15.46
CA SER A 9 3.00 -32.57 15.22
C SER A 9 3.35 -33.55 16.36
N ALA A 10 4.57 -33.50 16.89
CA ALA A 10 4.99 -34.33 18.01
C ALA A 10 4.24 -33.98 19.32
N ILE A 11 4.04 -32.69 19.61
CA ILE A 11 3.24 -32.22 20.75
C ILE A 11 1.80 -32.72 20.62
N THR A 12 1.18 -32.58 19.44
CA THR A 12 -0.19 -33.05 19.21
C THR A 12 -0.30 -34.57 19.40
N ARG A 13 0.66 -35.34 18.87
CA ARG A 13 0.68 -36.81 19.03
C ARG A 13 0.78 -37.24 20.49
N MET A 14 1.76 -36.72 21.24
CA MET A 14 1.92 -37.07 22.66
C MET A 14 0.74 -36.62 23.52
N THR A 15 0.19 -35.43 23.25
CA THR A 15 -0.99 -34.94 23.98
C THR A 15 -2.20 -35.85 23.75
N ARG A 16 -2.35 -36.39 22.54
CA ARG A 16 -3.40 -37.35 22.22
C ARG A 16 -3.18 -38.70 22.91
N LEU A 17 -1.94 -39.21 22.93
CA LEU A 17 -1.61 -40.47 23.59
C LEU A 17 -1.90 -40.43 25.10
N ILE A 18 -1.48 -39.35 25.77
CA ILE A 18 -1.76 -39.13 27.20
C ILE A 18 -3.28 -39.09 27.46
N HIS A 19 -4.04 -38.38 26.62
CA HIS A 19 -5.50 -38.34 26.74
C HIS A 19 -6.16 -39.71 26.59
N GLN A 20 -5.66 -40.53 25.66
CA GLN A 20 -6.18 -41.88 25.42
C GLN A 20 -5.90 -42.82 26.59
N HIS A 21 -4.70 -42.77 27.17
CA HIS A 21 -4.37 -43.55 28.37
C HIS A 21 -5.24 -43.15 29.58
N VAL A 22 -5.39 -41.85 29.85
CA VAL A 22 -6.22 -41.37 30.96
C VAL A 22 -7.70 -41.76 30.78
N GLN A 23 -8.21 -41.72 29.55
CA GLN A 23 -9.58 -42.17 29.26
C GLN A 23 -9.74 -43.69 29.38
N GLY A 24 -8.75 -44.47 28.94
CA GLY A 24 -8.74 -45.94 29.10
C GLY A 24 -8.76 -46.35 30.57
N ALA A 25 -7.85 -45.80 31.38
CA ALA A 25 -7.77 -46.07 32.82
C ALA A 25 -9.06 -45.67 33.55
N PHE A 26 -9.72 -44.58 33.15
CA PHE A 26 -11.01 -44.18 33.71
C PHE A 26 -12.12 -45.20 33.41
N ILE A 27 -12.16 -45.75 32.19
CA ILE A 27 -13.13 -46.77 31.78
C ILE A 27 -12.87 -48.09 32.50
N GLU A 28 -11.62 -48.53 32.62
CA GLU A 28 -11.25 -49.74 33.36
C GLU A 28 -11.59 -49.64 34.85
N SER A 29 -11.31 -48.49 35.47
CA SER A 29 -11.71 -48.23 36.87
C SER A 29 -13.24 -48.28 37.07
N ALA A 30 -14.03 -47.90 36.05
CA ALA A 30 -15.48 -47.93 36.09
C ALA A 30 -16.07 -49.34 35.86
N LEU A 31 -15.26 -50.28 35.34
CA LEU A 31 -15.64 -51.67 35.05
C LEU A 31 -15.19 -52.66 36.14
N ASN A 32 -14.60 -52.19 37.25
CA ASN A 32 -14.12 -52.99 38.39
C ASN A 32 -13.14 -54.12 38.01
N ASP A 33 -12.35 -53.94 36.95
CA ASP A 33 -11.30 -54.90 36.58
C ASP A 33 -9.98 -54.45 37.24
N GLU A 34 -9.75 -54.84 38.49
CA GLU A 34 -8.46 -54.60 39.17
C GLU A 34 -7.43 -55.63 38.69
N SER A 35 -6.98 -55.48 37.44
CA SER A 35 -5.74 -56.11 36.96
C SER A 35 -4.90 -55.09 36.20
N GLY A 36 -4.43 -54.06 36.91
CA GLY A 36 -3.49 -53.08 36.38
C GLY A 36 -2.08 -53.63 36.34
N ASP A 37 -1.55 -53.89 35.14
CA ASP A 37 -0.14 -54.20 34.90
C ASP A 37 0.70 -52.93 35.14
N SER A 38 1.79 -53.02 35.91
CA SER A 38 2.63 -51.86 36.27
C SER A 38 3.38 -51.25 35.07
N SER A 39 3.33 -51.90 33.91
CA SER A 39 4.01 -51.46 32.69
C SER A 39 3.33 -50.25 32.03
N GLU A 40 1.99 -50.12 32.11
CA GLU A 40 1.24 -49.04 31.45
C GLU A 40 1.39 -47.70 32.16
N ASP A 41 1.55 -47.70 33.49
CA ASP A 41 1.82 -46.49 34.27
C ASP A 41 3.21 -45.90 33.96
N SER A 42 4.21 -46.75 33.71
CA SER A 42 5.56 -46.32 33.32
C SER A 42 5.56 -45.63 31.95
N ASP A 43 4.80 -46.15 30.98
CA ASP A 43 4.71 -45.59 29.63
C ASP A 43 4.00 -44.22 29.63
N LEU A 44 3.01 -44.04 30.51
CA LEU A 44 2.32 -42.77 30.70
C LEU A 44 3.26 -41.72 31.31
N GLU A 45 4.03 -42.08 32.34
CA GLU A 45 5.03 -41.20 32.93
C GLU A 45 6.08 -40.74 31.91
N ASP A 46 6.61 -41.67 31.11
CA ASP A 46 7.60 -41.37 30.07
C ASP A 46 7.02 -40.48 28.95
N ALA A 47 5.76 -40.67 28.58
CA ALA A 47 5.06 -39.81 27.62
C ALA A 47 4.86 -38.39 28.18
N ILE A 48 4.53 -38.25 29.47
CA ILE A 48 4.38 -36.95 30.15
C ILE A 48 5.74 -36.24 30.23
N ILE A 49 6.80 -36.93 30.65
CA ILE A 49 8.15 -36.38 30.73
C ILE A 49 8.62 -35.92 29.35
N SER A 50 8.41 -36.75 28.32
CA SER A 50 8.73 -36.42 26.93
C SER A 50 7.98 -35.19 26.44
N LEU A 51 6.68 -35.07 26.73
CA LEU A 51 5.87 -33.90 26.38
C LEU A 51 6.36 -32.63 27.09
N ILE A 52 6.73 -32.73 28.37
CA ILE A 52 7.33 -31.62 29.13
C ILE A 52 8.65 -31.19 28.50
N MET A 53 9.52 -32.12 28.13
CA MET A 53 10.80 -31.83 27.48
C MET A 53 10.61 -31.17 26.10
N LEU A 54 9.64 -31.64 25.31
CA LEU A 54 9.28 -31.04 24.03
C LEU A 54 8.66 -29.64 24.17
N LYS A 55 7.85 -29.40 25.22
CA LYS A 55 7.29 -28.08 25.52
C LYS A 55 8.36 -27.11 26.02
N LYS A 56 9.34 -27.58 26.81
CA LYS A 56 10.49 -26.79 27.31
C LYS A 56 11.47 -26.39 26.21
N LYS A 57 11.71 -27.25 25.22
CA LYS A 57 12.62 -26.95 24.11
C LYS A 57 11.88 -26.26 22.94
N ARG A 58 12.42 -25.13 22.46
CA ARG A 58 11.88 -24.42 21.29
C ARG A 58 12.11 -25.17 19.97
N TYR A 59 13.17 -25.97 19.89
CA TYR A 59 13.60 -26.72 18.70
C TYR A 59 13.97 -28.16 19.06
N LEU A 60 13.72 -29.10 18.14
CA LEU A 60 14.03 -30.53 18.33
C LEU A 60 15.52 -30.87 18.12
N ALA A 61 16.21 -30.08 17.30
CA ALA A 61 17.64 -30.22 17.02
C ALA A 61 18.43 -29.01 17.53
N PRO A 62 19.72 -29.19 17.88
CA PRO A 62 20.63 -28.08 18.14
C PRO A 62 20.65 -27.13 16.93
N ARG A 63 20.41 -25.83 17.17
CA ARG A 63 20.53 -24.83 16.11
C ARG A 63 22.01 -24.53 15.89
N VAL A 64 22.53 -24.85 14.70
CA VAL A 64 23.79 -24.26 14.24
C VAL A 64 23.57 -22.76 14.14
N ARG A 65 24.21 -22.00 15.03
CA ARG A 65 24.23 -20.54 14.93
C ARG A 65 25.15 -20.19 13.77
N LEU A 66 24.57 -19.86 12.61
CA LEU A 66 25.34 -19.23 11.54
C LEU A 66 25.92 -17.92 12.09
N GLY A 67 27.21 -17.69 11.82
CA GLY A 67 27.86 -16.43 12.16
C GLY A 67 27.08 -15.26 11.56
N ARG A 68 26.85 -14.21 12.35
CA ARG A 68 26.26 -12.97 11.85
C ARG A 68 27.31 -12.29 11.00
N ALA A 69 26.99 -11.95 9.75
CA ALA A 69 27.89 -11.15 8.95
C ALA A 69 27.96 -9.70 9.48
N PRO A 70 29.05 -8.96 9.21
CA PRO A 70 29.22 -7.60 9.71
C PRO A 70 28.09 -6.68 9.25
N GLU A 71 27.75 -5.69 10.06
CA GLU A 71 26.67 -4.75 9.74
C GLU A 71 27.05 -3.89 8.52
N ILE A 72 26.13 -3.75 7.57
CA ILE A 72 26.33 -2.91 6.36
C ILE A 72 25.92 -1.45 6.59
N THR A 73 25.25 -1.17 7.71
CA THR A 73 24.68 0.13 8.06
C THR A 73 25.70 1.26 7.95
N GLU A 74 26.87 1.13 8.57
CA GLU A 74 27.91 2.17 8.55
C GLU A 74 28.32 2.58 7.13
N TYR A 75 28.49 1.60 6.24
CA TYR A 75 28.77 1.86 4.82
C TYR A 75 27.61 2.60 4.14
N LEU A 76 26.36 2.17 4.35
CA LEU A 76 25.18 2.79 3.73
C LEU A 76 25.00 4.24 4.15
N PHE A 77 25.28 4.57 5.41
CA PHE A 77 25.21 5.96 5.92
C PHE A 77 26.43 6.81 5.53
N SER A 78 27.53 6.20 5.08
CA SER A 78 28.68 6.92 4.51
C SER A 78 28.48 7.37 3.06
N LEU A 79 27.40 6.93 2.40
CA LEU A 79 27.09 7.30 1.02
C LEU A 79 26.74 8.78 0.90
N ASP A 80 27.13 9.41 -0.21
CA ASP A 80 26.64 10.75 -0.55
C ASP A 80 25.10 10.75 -0.75
N ASN A 81 24.49 11.94 -0.71
CA ASN A 81 23.04 12.09 -0.82
C ASN A 81 22.45 11.48 -2.10
N ILE A 82 23.18 11.49 -3.21
CA ILE A 82 22.70 10.94 -4.49
C ILE A 82 22.61 9.42 -4.40
N ARG A 83 23.69 8.76 -3.96
CA ARG A 83 23.73 7.30 -3.78
C ARG A 83 22.78 6.85 -2.68
N PHE A 84 22.70 7.57 -1.57
CA PHE A 84 21.77 7.28 -0.49
C PHE A 84 20.31 7.34 -0.97
N LYS A 85 19.96 8.36 -1.77
CA LYS A 85 18.62 8.48 -2.36
C LYS A 85 18.31 7.39 -3.37
N GLN A 86 19.29 6.93 -4.15
CA GLN A 86 19.11 5.76 -5.02
C GLN A 86 18.79 4.49 -4.23
N GLU A 87 19.35 4.35 -3.03
CA GLU A 87 19.10 3.21 -2.15
C GLU A 87 17.75 3.30 -1.42
N PHE A 88 17.41 4.48 -0.87
CA PHE A 88 16.31 4.64 0.10
C PHE A 88 15.20 5.60 -0.33
N ARG A 89 15.28 6.15 -1.55
CA ARG A 89 14.25 6.99 -2.20
C ARG A 89 14.01 8.35 -1.54
N MET A 90 14.89 8.76 -0.64
CA MET A 90 14.91 10.07 0.02
C MET A 90 16.35 10.46 0.35
N CYS A 91 16.63 11.75 0.51
CA CYS A 91 17.93 12.20 0.99
C CYS A 91 18.18 11.82 2.47
N GLN A 92 19.43 11.96 2.95
CA GLN A 92 19.75 11.63 4.34
C GLN A 92 18.99 12.51 5.35
N ASP A 93 18.76 13.79 5.03
CA ASP A 93 18.06 14.71 5.93
C ASP A 93 16.60 14.28 6.13
N SER A 94 15.87 14.03 5.03
CA SER A 94 14.51 13.49 5.08
C SER A 94 14.46 12.13 5.77
N PHE A 95 15.48 11.29 5.61
CA PHE A 95 15.57 10.01 6.31
C PHE A 95 15.65 10.19 7.84
N HIS A 96 16.54 11.06 8.33
CA HIS A 96 16.66 11.30 9.77
C HIS A 96 15.43 11.99 10.34
N GLN A 97 14.81 12.90 9.59
CA GLN A 97 13.52 13.48 9.96
C GLN A 97 12.45 12.39 10.12
N LEU A 98 12.33 11.48 9.15
CA LEU A 98 11.37 10.37 9.23
C LEU A 98 11.64 9.45 10.42
N VAL A 99 12.92 9.14 10.69
CA VAL A 99 13.30 8.38 11.90
C VAL A 99 12.83 9.10 13.16
N SER A 100 13.07 10.41 13.27
CA SER A 100 12.64 11.19 14.43
C SER A 100 11.14 11.19 14.63
N GLU A 101 10.34 11.17 13.56
CA GLU A 101 8.87 11.15 13.66
C GLU A 101 8.32 9.78 14.09
N ILE A 102 8.99 8.68 13.76
CA ILE A 102 8.49 7.32 14.04
C ILE A 102 9.18 6.62 15.21
N GLN A 103 10.31 7.12 15.72
CA GLN A 103 11.17 6.39 16.65
C GLN A 103 10.48 5.97 17.96
N ASP A 104 9.56 6.80 18.46
CA ASP A 104 8.86 6.58 19.73
C ASP A 104 7.61 5.69 19.57
N HIS A 105 7.31 5.24 18.34
CA HIS A 105 6.13 4.43 18.09
C HIS A 105 6.21 3.08 18.84
N PRO A 106 5.15 2.66 19.57
CA PRO A 106 5.17 1.46 20.42
C PRO A 106 5.53 0.15 19.69
N VAL A 107 5.35 0.09 18.37
CA VAL A 107 5.71 -1.08 17.55
C VAL A 107 7.22 -1.40 17.56
N PHE A 108 8.05 -0.40 17.84
CA PHE A 108 9.49 -0.56 17.99
C PHE A 108 9.89 -0.93 19.43
N GLN A 109 8.96 -0.93 20.38
CA GLN A 109 9.23 -1.41 21.72
C GLN A 109 9.09 -2.94 21.77
N ASN A 110 9.96 -3.59 22.53
CA ASN A 110 9.84 -5.00 22.84
C ASN A 110 9.82 -5.19 24.36
N ARG A 111 9.10 -6.21 24.84
CA ARG A 111 9.11 -6.61 26.25
C ARG A 111 10.16 -7.69 26.50
N SER A 112 11.35 -7.52 25.92
CA SER A 112 12.44 -8.50 25.98
C SER A 112 13.63 -7.91 26.71
N ASN A 113 14.47 -8.79 27.27
CA ASN A 113 15.75 -8.42 27.86
C ASN A 113 16.83 -8.13 26.79
N VAL A 114 16.47 -8.18 25.50
CA VAL A 114 17.36 -7.87 24.37
C VAL A 114 16.92 -6.53 23.77
N PRO A 115 17.82 -5.54 23.65
CA PRO A 115 17.47 -4.25 23.09
C PRO A 115 16.90 -4.42 21.68
N GLN A 116 15.86 -3.63 21.35
CA GLN A 116 15.36 -3.59 19.99
C GLN A 116 16.45 -3.07 19.07
N ARG A 117 16.49 -3.62 17.85
CA ARG A 117 17.27 -3.04 16.76
C ARG A 117 16.89 -1.56 16.54
N PRO A 118 17.86 -0.65 16.31
CA PRO A 118 17.59 0.74 15.98
C PRO A 118 16.54 0.92 14.87
N VAL A 119 15.73 1.97 14.97
CA VAL A 119 14.65 2.26 14.02
C VAL A 119 15.20 2.56 12.62
N CYS A 120 16.34 3.25 12.53
CA CYS A 120 17.03 3.52 11.28
C CYS A 120 17.38 2.23 10.50
N ASP A 121 17.83 1.16 11.16
CA ASP A 121 18.11 -0.12 10.52
C ASP A 121 16.84 -0.81 10.00
N GLN A 122 15.73 -0.71 10.75
CA GLN A 122 14.46 -1.28 10.31
C GLN A 122 13.90 -0.50 9.11
N LEU A 123 14.05 0.82 9.15
CA LEU A 123 13.59 1.75 8.11
C LEU A 123 14.36 1.58 6.81
N THR A 124 15.70 1.50 6.84
CA THR A 124 16.52 1.27 5.63
C THR A 124 16.10 0.02 4.86
N VAL A 125 15.85 -1.09 5.56
CA VAL A 125 15.35 -2.34 4.95
C VAL A 125 14.00 -2.14 4.27
N THR A 126 13.12 -1.36 4.90
CA THR A 126 11.77 -1.09 4.41
C THR A 126 11.80 -0.19 3.18
N LEU A 127 12.52 0.93 3.26
CA LEU A 127 12.63 1.89 2.16
C LEU A 127 13.29 1.28 0.93
N LYS A 128 14.37 0.50 1.12
CA LYS A 128 15.01 -0.25 0.01
C LYS A 128 14.00 -1.18 -0.66
N ARG A 129 13.13 -1.82 0.12
CA ARG A 129 12.10 -2.71 -0.40
C ARG A 129 10.97 -1.98 -1.11
N LEU A 130 10.47 -0.86 -0.57
CA LEU A 130 9.45 -0.02 -1.22
C LEU A 130 9.97 0.56 -2.53
N GLY A 131 11.24 0.92 -2.55
CA GLY A 131 11.93 1.49 -3.70
C GLY A 131 12.30 0.50 -4.78
N THR A 132 12.20 -0.82 -4.56
CA THR A 132 12.62 -1.84 -5.54
C THR A 132 11.40 -2.62 -6.05
N TYR A 133 11.47 -3.14 -7.27
CA TYR A 133 10.46 -4.02 -7.86
C TYR A 133 11.09 -5.32 -8.40
N GLY A 134 10.24 -6.28 -8.81
CA GLY A 134 10.70 -7.55 -9.36
C GLY A 134 11.53 -8.38 -8.38
N ASN A 135 12.57 -9.05 -8.89
CA ASN A 135 13.40 -9.96 -8.08
C ASN A 135 14.19 -9.21 -6.98
N GLY A 136 14.54 -7.94 -7.20
CA GLY A 136 15.27 -7.12 -6.23
C GLY A 136 14.46 -6.83 -4.96
N ALA A 137 13.13 -6.82 -5.04
CA ALA A 137 12.23 -6.61 -3.90
C ALA A 137 11.97 -7.89 -3.08
N SER A 138 12.52 -9.03 -3.50
CA SER A 138 12.30 -10.32 -2.84
C SER A 138 12.94 -10.35 -1.45
N VAL A 139 12.28 -11.04 -0.51
CA VAL A 139 12.72 -11.15 0.88
C VAL A 139 14.13 -11.74 0.97
N GLY A 140 14.43 -12.79 0.20
CA GLY A 140 15.74 -13.44 0.18
C GLY A 140 16.86 -12.58 -0.40
N MET A 141 16.58 -11.71 -1.38
CA MET A 141 17.57 -10.73 -1.89
C MET A 141 17.93 -9.72 -0.82
N LEU A 142 16.92 -9.12 -0.17
CA LEU A 142 17.14 -8.11 0.86
C LEU A 142 17.79 -8.70 2.11
N ALA A 143 17.42 -9.92 2.50
CA ALA A 143 18.04 -10.65 3.61
C ALA A 143 19.56 -10.79 3.38
N ARG A 144 19.99 -11.14 2.17
CA ARG A 144 21.41 -11.22 1.80
C ARG A 144 22.08 -9.86 1.75
N PHE A 145 21.43 -8.86 1.15
CA PHE A 145 21.97 -7.50 1.04
C PHE A 145 22.24 -6.87 2.42
N PHE A 146 21.23 -6.92 3.31
CA PHE A 146 21.33 -6.39 4.67
C PHE A 146 21.96 -7.35 5.67
N ARG A 147 22.33 -8.57 5.25
CA ARG A 147 22.98 -9.59 6.09
C ARG A 147 22.14 -9.99 7.32
N ILE A 148 20.82 -10.06 7.13
CA ILE A 148 19.82 -10.42 8.15
C ILE A 148 19.01 -11.64 7.72
N SER A 149 18.20 -12.19 8.63
CA SER A 149 17.31 -13.30 8.28
C SER A 149 16.10 -12.85 7.46
N GLU A 150 15.54 -13.72 6.62
CA GLU A 150 14.33 -13.44 5.85
C GLU A 150 13.13 -13.02 6.73
N GLY A 151 12.97 -13.67 7.88
CA GLY A 151 11.93 -13.31 8.86
C GLY A 151 12.14 -11.90 9.42
N THR A 152 13.39 -11.46 9.54
CA THR A 152 13.74 -10.10 10.00
C THR A 152 13.30 -9.06 8.97
N VAL A 153 13.50 -9.29 7.68
CA VAL A 153 13.05 -8.38 6.61
C VAL A 153 11.54 -8.16 6.68
N ILE A 154 10.77 -9.26 6.82
CA ILE A 154 9.30 -9.18 6.93
C ILE A 154 8.90 -8.41 8.19
N LEU A 155 9.53 -8.71 9.32
CA LEU A 155 9.24 -8.06 10.60
C LEU A 155 9.53 -6.55 10.55
N TYR A 156 10.68 -6.15 10.02
CA TYR A 156 11.07 -4.74 9.90
C TYR A 156 10.08 -3.99 9.01
N CYS A 157 9.77 -4.52 7.82
CA CYS A 157 8.78 -3.91 6.93
C CYS A 157 7.40 -3.76 7.59
N SER A 158 6.96 -4.76 8.37
CA SER A 158 5.66 -4.68 9.04
C SER A 158 5.62 -3.57 10.09
N ARG A 159 6.70 -3.42 10.87
CA ARG A 159 6.79 -2.44 11.96
C ARG A 159 6.86 -1.01 11.43
N THR A 160 7.72 -0.79 10.46
CA THR A 160 7.92 0.53 9.84
C THR A 160 6.68 0.98 9.07
N ILE A 161 6.04 0.11 8.30
CA ILE A 161 4.77 0.44 7.63
C ILE A 161 3.73 0.82 8.67
N GLN A 162 3.58 0.05 9.75
CA GLN A 162 2.64 0.40 10.81
C GLN A 162 2.93 1.77 11.44
N ALA A 163 4.19 2.08 11.72
CA ALA A 163 4.58 3.38 12.29
C ALA A 163 4.37 4.54 11.30
N ILE A 164 4.63 4.32 10.00
CA ILE A 164 4.37 5.31 8.94
C ILE A 164 2.87 5.60 8.82
N LEU A 165 2.03 4.56 8.84
CA LEU A 165 0.58 4.72 8.76
C LEU A 165 -0.01 5.44 9.98
N ALA A 166 0.64 5.36 11.15
CA ALA A 166 0.21 6.14 12.32
C ALA A 166 0.28 7.66 12.11
N MET A 167 1.07 8.12 11.12
CA MET A 167 1.20 9.53 10.75
C MET A 167 0.31 9.91 9.56
N GLU A 168 -0.50 9.00 9.03
CA GLU A 168 -1.24 9.19 7.79
C GLU A 168 -2.10 10.46 7.81
N ALA A 169 -2.86 10.68 8.89
CA ALA A 169 -3.72 11.85 9.04
C ALA A 169 -2.97 13.20 9.06
N HIS A 170 -1.67 13.18 9.36
CA HIS A 170 -0.83 14.38 9.30
C HIS A 170 -0.41 14.72 7.86
N TYR A 171 -0.19 13.69 7.05
CA TYR A 171 0.32 13.85 5.68
C TYR A 171 -0.77 13.85 4.62
N VAL A 172 -1.88 13.14 4.85
CA VAL A 172 -2.99 12.98 3.92
C VAL A 172 -4.26 13.39 4.64
N SER A 173 -4.85 14.49 4.20
CA SER A 173 -6.12 14.97 4.72
C SER A 173 -6.86 15.73 3.63
N TRP A 174 -8.19 15.62 3.66
CA TRP A 174 -9.03 16.42 2.79
C TRP A 174 -8.93 17.89 3.23
N PRO A 175 -8.61 18.83 2.32
CA PRO A 175 -8.47 20.23 2.66
C PRO A 175 -9.79 20.81 3.18
N ASP A 176 -9.69 21.74 4.13
CA ASP A 176 -10.83 22.53 4.58
C ASP A 176 -11.32 23.50 3.50
N ALA A 177 -12.41 24.22 3.76
CA ALA A 177 -13.00 25.14 2.79
C ALA A 177 -12.04 26.28 2.37
N GLN A 178 -11.09 26.69 3.22
CA GLN A 178 -10.11 27.70 2.85
C GLN A 178 -9.02 27.10 1.94
N GLY A 179 -8.51 25.93 2.30
CA GLY A 179 -7.54 25.18 1.50
C GLY A 179 -8.09 24.83 0.11
N ARG A 180 -9.35 24.38 0.02
CA ARG A 180 -10.01 24.09 -1.25
C ARG A 180 -10.13 25.31 -2.15
N ARG A 181 -10.53 26.47 -1.60
CA ARG A 181 -10.53 27.74 -2.35
C ARG A 181 -9.15 28.13 -2.84
N ALA A 182 -8.11 27.94 -2.02
CA ALA A 182 -6.73 28.23 -2.43
C ALA A 182 -6.28 27.33 -3.59
N ILE A 183 -6.55 26.02 -3.51
CA ILE A 183 -6.28 25.06 -4.59
C ILE A 183 -7.01 25.48 -5.87
N ALA A 184 -8.32 25.74 -5.79
CA ALA A 184 -9.13 26.15 -6.94
C ALA A 184 -8.54 27.38 -7.65
N SER A 185 -8.18 28.43 -6.90
CA SER A 185 -7.61 29.66 -7.48
C SER A 185 -6.30 29.45 -8.25
N ARG A 186 -5.49 28.45 -7.85
CA ARG A 186 -4.22 28.11 -8.49
C ARG A 186 -4.43 27.24 -9.73
N VAL A 187 -5.49 26.45 -9.76
CA VAL A 187 -5.89 25.68 -10.95
C VAL A 187 -6.36 26.61 -12.07
N ASP A 188 -7.17 27.63 -11.75
CA ASP A 188 -7.71 28.60 -12.71
C ASP A 188 -6.63 29.46 -13.40
N SER A 189 -5.50 29.69 -12.72
CA SER A 189 -4.40 30.50 -13.24
C SER A 189 -3.55 29.79 -14.32
N PHE A 190 -3.89 28.57 -14.70
CA PHE A 190 -3.04 27.73 -15.54
C PHE A 190 -3.46 27.70 -17.01
N THR A 191 -2.64 28.34 -17.85
CA THR A 191 -2.63 28.14 -19.30
C THR A 191 -1.76 26.92 -19.62
N GLY A 192 -2.37 25.76 -19.81
CA GLY A 192 -1.65 24.52 -20.11
C GLY A 192 -0.88 24.55 -21.44
N PRO A 193 0.18 23.72 -21.60
CA PRO A 193 0.99 23.66 -22.82
C PRO A 193 0.24 23.08 -24.03
N SER A 194 0.54 23.66 -25.20
CA SER A 194 0.08 23.22 -26.54
C SER A 194 0.80 21.95 -26.99
N ILE A 195 0.36 20.78 -26.54
CA ILE A 195 0.72 19.51 -27.20
C ILE A 195 -0.52 18.61 -27.21
N ASP A 196 -0.91 18.17 -28.41
CA ASP A 196 -2.01 17.21 -28.66
C ASP A 196 -1.48 15.80 -28.32
N PRO A 197 -1.89 15.17 -27.20
CA PRO A 197 -1.44 13.82 -26.89
C PRO A 197 -2.36 12.86 -27.67
N GLN A 198 -1.87 12.43 -28.82
CA GLN A 198 -2.52 11.45 -29.68
C GLN A 198 -2.77 10.14 -28.95
N ASP A 199 -3.99 9.64 -29.13
CA ASP A 199 -4.38 8.23 -29.27
C ASP A 199 -3.53 7.20 -28.50
N TYR A 200 -4.01 6.77 -27.33
CA TYR A 200 -3.51 5.57 -26.68
C TYR A 200 -4.59 4.52 -26.50
N TYR A 201 -4.25 3.32 -26.97
CA TYR A 201 -4.96 2.07 -26.80
C TYR A 201 -3.97 1.06 -26.22
N SER A 202 -4.28 0.47 -25.07
CA SER A 202 -3.51 -0.66 -24.55
C SER A 202 -4.41 -1.65 -23.80
N ARG A 203 -4.25 -2.93 -24.15
CA ARG A 203 -4.85 -4.09 -23.47
C ARG A 203 -3.71 -4.93 -22.90
N LYS A 204 -3.61 -5.09 -21.59
CA LYS A 204 -2.89 -6.23 -20.97
C LYS A 204 -3.59 -6.72 -19.70
N GLY A 205 -3.77 -8.04 -19.62
CA GLY A 205 -4.41 -8.73 -18.51
C GLY A 205 -3.42 -9.01 -17.38
N PHE A 206 -3.18 -8.03 -16.53
CA PHE A 206 -2.48 -8.23 -15.25
C PHE A 206 -3.48 -8.13 -14.08
N TYR A 207 -3.25 -8.91 -13.03
CA TYR A 207 -3.96 -8.74 -11.77
C TYR A 207 -3.45 -7.47 -11.09
N GLY A 208 -4.23 -6.40 -11.17
CA GLY A 208 -3.95 -5.11 -10.53
C GLY A 208 -4.84 -4.85 -9.32
N LEU A 209 -4.50 -3.82 -8.55
CA LEU A 209 -5.40 -3.16 -7.61
C LEU A 209 -5.68 -1.77 -8.12
N ASN A 210 -6.96 -1.40 -8.19
CA ASN A 210 -7.36 -0.05 -8.54
C ASN A 210 -7.28 0.84 -7.29
N THR A 211 -6.75 2.05 -7.45
CA THR A 211 -6.60 3.05 -6.39
C THR A 211 -7.04 4.41 -6.90
N LEU A 212 -8.08 4.98 -6.29
CA LEU A 212 -8.49 6.36 -6.55
C LEU A 212 -7.49 7.31 -5.88
N ILE A 213 -7.01 8.33 -6.58
CA ILE A 213 -6.12 9.37 -6.03
C ILE A 213 -6.66 10.73 -6.45
N VAL A 214 -6.74 11.65 -5.48
CA VAL A 214 -6.94 13.08 -5.69
C VAL A 214 -5.69 13.80 -5.22
N CYS A 215 -5.13 14.66 -6.08
CA CYS A 215 -4.01 15.50 -5.73
C CYS A 215 -4.26 16.96 -6.08
N ASP A 216 -3.55 17.85 -5.40
CA ASP A 216 -3.51 19.28 -5.73
C ASP A 216 -2.47 19.61 -6.81
N GLU A 217 -2.32 20.90 -7.12
CA GLU A 217 -1.37 21.42 -8.10
C GLU A 217 0.11 21.20 -7.73
N GLU A 218 0.40 21.05 -6.43
CA GLU A 218 1.73 20.75 -5.90
C GLU A 218 2.01 19.24 -5.85
N LYS A 219 1.11 18.42 -6.41
CA LYS A 219 1.18 16.94 -6.43
C LYS A 219 1.06 16.33 -5.03
N ARG A 220 0.46 17.05 -4.08
CA ARG A 220 0.11 16.51 -2.76
C ARG A 220 -1.15 15.68 -2.88
N ILE A 221 -1.08 14.44 -2.42
CA ILE A 221 -2.24 13.55 -2.39
C ILE A 221 -3.12 13.96 -1.21
N THR A 222 -4.31 14.48 -1.49
CA THR A 222 -5.27 14.96 -0.48
C THR A 222 -6.32 13.90 -0.14
N TYR A 223 -6.56 12.96 -1.04
CA TYR A 223 -7.44 11.82 -0.82
C TYR A 223 -6.96 10.62 -1.63
N TYR A 224 -7.12 9.42 -1.08
CA TYR A 224 -6.96 8.19 -1.84
C TYR A 224 -7.88 7.07 -1.31
N LEU A 225 -8.24 6.14 -2.20
CA LEU A 225 -9.00 4.93 -1.86
C LEU A 225 -8.39 3.74 -2.58
N THR A 226 -7.85 2.78 -1.84
CA THR A 226 -7.17 1.58 -2.38
C THR A 226 -7.77 0.28 -1.86
N GLY A 227 -7.30 -0.87 -2.36
CA GLY A 227 -7.79 -2.20 -2.00
C GLY A 227 -8.90 -2.75 -2.90
N TRP A 228 -9.22 -2.07 -4.00
CA TRP A 228 -10.22 -2.52 -4.98
C TRP A 228 -9.57 -3.40 -6.06
N PRO A 229 -10.23 -4.47 -6.54
CA PRO A 229 -9.73 -5.25 -7.67
C PRO A 229 -9.49 -4.37 -8.91
N GLY A 230 -8.40 -4.60 -9.64
CA GLY A 230 -8.04 -3.81 -10.84
C GLY A 230 -9.06 -3.87 -11.98
N CYS A 231 -9.96 -4.86 -11.98
CA CYS A 231 -11.09 -4.92 -12.91
C CYS A 231 -12.29 -4.04 -12.50
N CYS A 232 -12.27 -3.46 -11.30
CA CYS A 232 -13.33 -2.56 -10.86
C CYS A 232 -13.24 -1.26 -11.66
N HIS A 233 -14.36 -0.92 -12.29
CA HIS A 233 -14.55 0.36 -12.98
C HIS A 233 -14.38 1.54 -12.01
N ASP A 234 -13.85 2.65 -12.51
CA ASP A 234 -13.66 3.89 -11.75
C ASP A 234 -14.96 4.40 -11.12
N THR A 235 -16.08 4.24 -11.82
CA THR A 235 -17.43 4.53 -11.29
C THR A 235 -17.70 3.81 -9.97
N ARG A 236 -17.28 2.54 -9.86
CA ARG A 236 -17.49 1.75 -8.64
C ARG A 236 -16.63 2.25 -7.48
N LEU A 237 -15.37 2.63 -7.75
CA LEU A 237 -14.50 3.23 -6.73
C LEU A 237 -15.09 4.56 -6.26
N TRP A 238 -15.59 5.38 -7.20
CA TRP A 238 -16.23 6.64 -6.89
C TRP A 238 -17.47 6.48 -6.01
N GLU A 239 -18.39 5.57 -6.36
CA GLU A 239 -19.61 5.33 -5.56
C GLU A 239 -19.34 4.85 -4.14
N ASN A 240 -18.18 4.20 -3.91
CA ASN A 240 -17.78 3.72 -2.60
C ASN A 240 -16.74 4.63 -1.91
N SER A 241 -16.46 5.79 -2.49
CA SER A 241 -15.55 6.78 -1.90
C SER A 241 -16.26 7.63 -0.85
N GLU A 242 -15.53 8.05 0.18
CA GLU A 242 -16.05 9.01 1.16
C GLU A 242 -16.42 10.35 0.50
N LEU A 243 -15.71 10.71 -0.58
CA LEU A 243 -16.00 11.90 -1.39
C LEU A 243 -17.43 11.89 -1.95
N LYS A 244 -17.98 10.71 -2.27
CA LYS A 244 -19.38 10.55 -2.66
C LYS A 244 -20.31 10.37 -1.47
N LEU A 245 -19.94 9.50 -0.52
CA LEU A 245 -20.82 9.15 0.61
C LEU A 245 -21.05 10.32 1.58
N LYS A 246 -20.09 11.25 1.68
CA LYS A 246 -20.12 12.44 2.56
C LYS A 246 -20.01 13.73 1.75
N GLU A 247 -20.57 13.76 0.54
CA GLU A 247 -20.50 14.89 -0.38
C GLU A 247 -20.89 16.22 0.29
N ASN A 248 -21.97 16.24 1.06
CA ASN A 248 -22.46 17.44 1.76
C ASN A 248 -21.55 17.94 2.90
N GLU A 249 -20.63 17.11 3.39
CA GLU A 249 -19.68 17.47 4.45
C GLU A 249 -18.33 17.89 3.86
N LEU A 250 -17.91 17.26 2.77
CA LEU A 250 -16.58 17.43 2.18
C LEU A 250 -16.54 18.49 1.09
N PHE A 251 -17.68 18.86 0.49
CA PHE A 251 -17.78 19.87 -0.55
C PHE A 251 -18.72 21.01 -0.12
N THR A 252 -18.30 22.23 -0.37
CA THR A 252 -19.16 23.43 -0.34
C THR A 252 -19.87 23.55 -1.69
N PRO A 253 -21.11 24.08 -1.75
CA PRO A 253 -21.81 24.26 -3.02
C PRO A 253 -20.94 25.02 -4.06
N GLY A 254 -20.80 24.42 -5.25
CA GLY A 254 -19.97 24.94 -6.33
C GLY A 254 -18.55 24.36 -6.38
N GLU A 255 -18.11 23.62 -5.37
CA GLU A 255 -16.83 22.89 -5.41
C GLU A 255 -16.99 21.54 -6.12
N TYR A 256 -16.05 21.21 -7.00
CA TYR A 256 -16.07 19.95 -7.75
C TYR A 256 -14.67 19.45 -8.07
N LEU A 257 -14.57 18.16 -8.36
CA LEU A 257 -13.37 17.51 -8.87
C LEU A 257 -13.42 17.39 -10.38
N VAL A 258 -12.28 17.58 -11.04
CA VAL A 258 -12.09 17.26 -12.46
C VAL A 258 -11.64 15.81 -12.57
N ALA A 259 -12.29 15.03 -13.45
CA ALA A 259 -12.03 13.61 -13.57
C ALA A 259 -11.94 13.13 -15.03
N ASP A 260 -11.48 11.89 -15.22
CA ASP A 260 -11.57 11.23 -16.53
C ASP A 260 -13.02 11.00 -16.93
N SER A 261 -13.24 10.88 -18.24
CA SER A 261 -14.46 10.42 -18.87
C SER A 261 -15.00 9.08 -18.36
N GLY A 262 -14.18 8.26 -17.68
CA GLY A 262 -14.62 7.03 -16.99
C GLY A 262 -15.48 7.27 -15.75
N PHE A 263 -15.43 8.47 -15.18
CA PHE A 263 -16.19 8.84 -13.98
C PHE A 263 -17.63 9.27 -14.30
N PRO A 264 -18.56 9.09 -13.34
CA PRO A 264 -19.93 9.57 -13.50
C PRO A 264 -20.00 11.10 -13.45
N VAL A 265 -21.06 11.66 -14.04
CA VAL A 265 -21.35 13.09 -14.00
C VAL A 265 -22.21 13.35 -12.77
N GLU A 266 -21.63 14.04 -11.79
CA GLU A 266 -22.23 14.29 -10.47
C GLU A 266 -22.10 15.78 -10.07
N THR A 267 -22.75 16.18 -8.99
CA THR A 267 -22.74 17.54 -8.44
C THR A 267 -21.40 17.97 -7.85
N ASN A 268 -20.49 17.03 -7.63
CA ASN A 268 -19.13 17.27 -7.13
C ASN A 268 -18.04 16.66 -8.04
N VAL A 269 -18.39 16.17 -9.24
CA VAL A 269 -17.44 15.62 -10.21
C VAL A 269 -17.80 16.01 -11.63
N VAL A 270 -16.85 16.65 -12.31
CA VAL A 270 -16.94 17.06 -13.71
C VAL A 270 -15.97 16.19 -14.54
N PRO A 271 -16.47 15.11 -15.17
CA PRO A 271 -15.65 14.28 -16.03
C PRO A 271 -15.51 14.87 -17.44
N ALA A 272 -14.40 14.54 -18.11
CA ALA A 272 -14.23 14.82 -19.54
C ALA A 272 -15.34 14.17 -20.40
N PHE A 273 -15.65 14.76 -21.56
CA PHE A 273 -16.62 14.17 -22.48
C PHE A 273 -16.07 12.90 -23.14
N LYS A 274 -16.84 11.81 -23.12
CA LYS A 274 -16.52 10.59 -23.89
C LYS A 274 -16.59 10.88 -25.39
N ARG A 275 -15.65 10.31 -26.16
CA ARG A 275 -15.71 10.31 -27.62
C ARG A 275 -16.88 9.43 -28.08
N PRO A 276 -17.79 9.93 -28.95
CA PRO A 276 -18.84 9.10 -29.52
C PRO A 276 -18.25 7.97 -30.36
N ALA A 277 -18.82 6.76 -30.26
CA ALA A 277 -18.30 5.57 -30.94
C ALA A 277 -18.25 5.68 -32.48
N HIS A 278 -19.10 6.53 -33.06
CA HIS A 278 -19.26 6.66 -34.52
C HIS A 278 -19.32 8.12 -35.01
N ALA A 279 -18.82 9.07 -34.21
CA ALA A 279 -18.79 10.47 -34.63
C ALA A 279 -17.55 11.20 -34.10
N ALA A 280 -17.10 12.20 -34.85
CA ALA A 280 -16.07 13.11 -34.37
C ALA A 280 -16.59 13.91 -33.17
N MET A 281 -15.72 14.18 -32.21
CA MET A 281 -16.07 15.04 -31.09
C MET A 281 -16.27 16.48 -31.58
N PRO A 282 -17.38 17.16 -31.22
CA PRO A 282 -17.56 18.57 -31.55
C PRO A 282 -16.41 19.43 -31.05
N ARG A 283 -16.00 20.45 -31.84
CA ARG A 283 -14.85 21.33 -31.52
C ARG A 283 -14.91 21.92 -30.10
N PRO A 284 -16.05 22.46 -29.61
CA PRO A 284 -16.13 22.99 -28.24
C PRO A 284 -15.83 21.94 -27.17
N LYS A 285 -16.35 20.71 -27.33
CA LYS A 285 -16.04 19.58 -26.43
C LYS A 285 -14.58 19.15 -26.53
N LYS A 286 -13.97 19.22 -27.72
CA LYS A 286 -12.54 18.95 -27.89
C LYS A 286 -11.68 19.99 -27.13
N ARG A 287 -12.02 21.29 -27.22
CA ARG A 287 -11.32 22.36 -26.47
C ARG A 287 -11.43 22.17 -24.96
N PHE A 288 -12.64 21.91 -24.46
CA PHE A 288 -12.87 21.62 -23.05
C PHE A 288 -12.05 20.41 -22.57
N ASN A 289 -12.15 19.28 -23.28
CA ASN A 289 -11.37 18.09 -22.93
C ASN A 289 -9.86 18.34 -22.97
N HIS A 290 -9.36 19.12 -23.93
CA HIS A 290 -7.94 19.49 -24.00
C HIS A 290 -7.50 20.30 -22.77
N HIS A 291 -8.32 21.25 -22.33
CA HIS A 291 -8.07 22.00 -21.09
C HIS A 291 -8.08 21.07 -19.86
N LEU A 292 -9.08 20.19 -19.73
CA LEU A 292 -9.14 19.20 -18.66
C LEU A 292 -7.94 18.25 -18.67
N SER A 293 -7.51 17.79 -19.85
CA SER A 293 -6.31 16.98 -20.00
C SER A 293 -5.08 17.71 -19.47
N SER A 294 -4.95 19.02 -19.70
CA SER A 294 -3.82 19.80 -19.17
C SER A 294 -3.78 19.86 -17.62
N ILE A 295 -4.94 19.83 -16.97
CA ILE A 295 -5.06 19.74 -15.51
C ILE A 295 -4.75 18.30 -15.06
N ARG A 296 -5.30 17.30 -15.75
CA ARG A 296 -5.12 15.87 -15.45
C ARG A 296 -3.67 15.40 -15.55
N VAL A 297 -2.87 15.99 -16.43
CA VAL A 297 -1.42 15.73 -16.53
C VAL A 297 -0.74 15.88 -15.16
N ARG A 298 -1.25 16.72 -14.25
CA ARG A 298 -0.71 16.83 -12.89
C ARG A 298 -0.98 15.59 -12.04
N ASN A 299 -2.19 15.03 -12.13
CA ASN A 299 -2.54 13.80 -11.42
C ASN A 299 -1.73 12.63 -11.97
N GLU A 300 -1.60 12.53 -13.30
CA GLU A 300 -0.74 11.54 -13.96
C GLU A 300 0.72 11.69 -13.54
N HIS A 301 1.25 12.92 -13.50
CA HIS A 301 2.59 13.18 -12.98
C HIS A 301 2.73 12.85 -11.49
N CYS A 302 1.71 13.10 -10.66
CA CYS A 302 1.71 12.74 -9.25
C CYS A 302 1.83 11.23 -9.08
N ILE A 303 1.00 10.47 -9.80
CA ILE A 303 1.04 9.00 -9.82
C ILE A 303 2.38 8.50 -10.38
N GLY A 304 2.90 9.14 -11.42
CA GLY A 304 4.20 8.83 -12.02
C GLY A 304 5.35 9.03 -11.03
N ILE A 305 5.36 10.13 -10.28
CA ILE A 305 6.36 10.38 -9.21
C ILE A 305 6.22 9.34 -8.10
N LEU A 306 4.99 9.06 -7.65
CA LEU A 306 4.72 8.05 -6.63
C LEU A 306 5.24 6.66 -7.03
N LYS A 307 4.92 6.20 -8.25
CA LYS A 307 5.39 4.91 -8.81
C LYS A 307 6.89 4.91 -9.09
N GLY A 308 7.45 6.03 -9.58
CA GLY A 308 8.88 6.18 -9.82
C GLY A 308 9.69 6.08 -8.53
N ARG A 309 9.23 6.76 -7.48
CA ARG A 309 9.84 6.76 -6.15
C ARG A 309 9.72 5.41 -5.46
N PHE A 310 8.51 4.85 -5.43
CA PHE A 310 8.23 3.57 -4.81
C PHE A 310 7.93 2.51 -5.85
N GLN A 311 8.97 2.08 -6.56
CA GLN A 311 8.88 1.16 -7.70
C GLN A 311 8.15 -0.14 -7.36
N SER A 312 8.10 -0.56 -6.09
CA SER A 312 7.30 -1.71 -5.67
C SER A 312 5.84 -1.63 -6.13
N LEU A 313 5.28 -0.42 -6.32
CA LEU A 313 3.93 -0.19 -6.86
C LEU A 313 3.77 -0.58 -8.33
N ARG A 314 4.86 -0.67 -9.11
CA ARG A 314 4.84 -1.17 -10.50
C ARG A 314 4.61 -2.69 -10.58
N GLY A 315 4.78 -3.41 -9.47
CA GLY A 315 4.63 -4.87 -9.47
C GLY A 315 4.81 -5.48 -8.08
N LEU A 316 3.72 -5.57 -7.33
CA LEU A 316 3.69 -6.24 -6.03
C LEU A 316 3.54 -7.75 -6.21
N ARG A 317 4.62 -8.51 -6.02
CA ARG A 317 4.58 -9.99 -5.93
C ARG A 317 4.11 -10.45 -4.56
N LYS A 318 2.91 -10.07 -4.16
CA LYS A 318 2.24 -10.59 -2.96
C LYS A 318 1.08 -11.48 -3.39
N ASP A 319 0.92 -12.57 -2.65
CA ASP A 319 -0.16 -13.52 -2.87
C ASP A 319 -1.50 -12.88 -2.46
N LEU A 320 -2.43 -12.76 -3.41
CA LEU A 320 -3.78 -12.20 -3.21
C LEU A 320 -4.77 -13.23 -2.62
N SER A 321 -4.31 -14.43 -2.23
CA SER A 321 -5.17 -15.54 -1.79
C SER A 321 -5.94 -15.34 -0.48
N SER A 322 -5.69 -14.26 0.28
CA SER A 322 -6.33 -14.06 1.60
C SER A 322 -6.62 -12.59 1.91
N ALA A 323 -7.65 -12.36 2.74
CA ALA A 323 -8.01 -11.03 3.24
C ALA A 323 -6.83 -10.36 3.99
N GLY A 324 -6.08 -11.12 4.79
CA GLY A 324 -4.90 -10.60 5.48
C GLY A 324 -3.74 -10.27 4.54
N SER A 325 -3.69 -10.85 3.33
CA SER A 325 -2.74 -10.42 2.31
C SER A 325 -3.17 -9.10 1.65
N MET A 326 -4.47 -8.95 1.37
CA MET A 326 -5.05 -7.71 0.83
C MET A 326 -4.78 -6.53 1.76
N GLU A 327 -5.06 -6.68 3.05
CA GLU A 327 -4.77 -5.66 4.06
C GLU A 327 -3.29 -5.22 4.05
N LYS A 328 -2.36 -6.18 3.96
CA LYS A 328 -0.91 -5.90 3.87
C LYS A 328 -0.48 -5.26 2.54
N ILE A 329 -1.29 -5.37 1.49
CA ILE A 329 -1.04 -4.68 0.23
C ILE A 329 -1.60 -3.26 0.33
N THR A 330 -2.82 -3.09 0.83
CA THR A 330 -3.43 -1.78 1.08
C THR A 330 -2.53 -0.94 1.98
N HIS A 331 -2.09 -1.45 3.13
CA HIS A 331 -1.14 -0.78 4.02
C HIS A 331 0.20 -0.44 3.34
N TRP A 332 0.63 -1.24 2.37
CA TRP A 332 1.85 -0.97 1.60
C TRP A 332 1.66 0.21 0.67
N ILE A 333 0.53 0.26 -0.05
CA ILE A 333 0.16 1.36 -0.95
C ILE A 333 -0.01 2.64 -0.13
N SER A 334 -0.77 2.58 0.97
CA SER A 334 -0.97 3.68 1.91
C SER A 334 0.34 4.24 2.44
N ALA A 335 1.29 3.39 2.83
CA ALA A 335 2.60 3.85 3.31
C ALA A 335 3.38 4.58 2.21
N CYS A 336 3.33 4.12 0.95
CA CYS A 336 3.93 4.84 -0.17
C CYS A 336 3.28 6.22 -0.39
N VAL A 337 1.96 6.34 -0.23
CA VAL A 337 1.24 7.61 -0.34
C VAL A 337 1.67 8.58 0.77
N VAL A 338 1.72 8.12 2.02
CA VAL A 338 2.20 8.93 3.16
C VAL A 338 3.62 9.41 2.92
N LEU A 339 4.52 8.50 2.52
CA LEU A 339 5.91 8.86 2.25
C LEU A 339 6.07 9.78 1.03
N HIS A 340 5.19 9.68 0.02
CA HIS A 340 5.20 10.61 -1.11
C HIS A 340 4.93 12.03 -0.64
N ASN A 341 3.87 12.23 0.13
CA ASN A 341 3.54 13.54 0.70
C ASN A 341 4.60 14.05 1.67
N PHE A 342 5.15 13.16 2.50
CA PHE A 342 6.29 13.47 3.38
C PHE A 342 7.51 13.96 2.60
N LEU A 343 7.70 13.56 1.35
CA LEU A 343 8.88 13.93 0.56
C LEU A 343 8.63 15.07 -0.43
N LEU A 344 7.48 15.75 -0.37
CA LEU A 344 7.23 16.89 -1.25
C LEU A 344 8.17 18.08 -0.97
N HIS A 345 8.68 18.20 0.25
CA HIS A 345 9.70 19.21 0.58
C HIS A 345 11.14 18.77 0.24
N ASP A 346 11.35 17.50 -0.11
CA ASP A 346 12.67 17.01 -0.54
C ASP A 346 12.96 17.52 -1.95
N LYS A 347 13.72 18.62 -2.03
CA LYS A 347 14.10 19.28 -3.29
C LYS A 347 15.23 18.55 -4.03
N THR A 348 15.78 17.47 -3.49
CA THR A 348 16.83 16.73 -4.20
C THR A 348 16.27 16.16 -5.51
N PRO A 349 17.00 16.22 -6.64
CA PRO A 349 16.50 15.70 -7.90
C PRO A 349 16.09 14.22 -7.80
N ASP A 350 14.96 13.89 -8.38
CA ASP A 350 14.49 12.51 -8.53
C ASP A 350 15.15 11.89 -9.77
N TYR A 351 16.02 10.89 -9.56
CA TYR A 351 16.63 10.10 -10.65
C TYR A 351 15.69 8.93 -11.01
N TYR A 352 14.63 9.22 -11.75
CA TYR A 352 13.79 8.19 -12.37
C TYR A 352 13.81 8.41 -13.89
N GLU A 353 14.37 7.45 -14.62
CA GLU A 353 14.15 7.37 -16.06
C GLU A 353 12.66 7.02 -16.25
N GLY A 354 11.89 8.02 -16.67
CA GLY A 354 10.47 7.90 -16.91
C GLY A 354 10.22 7.04 -18.14
N ASP A 355 10.17 5.73 -17.97
CA ASP A 355 9.32 4.93 -18.84
C ASP A 355 7.89 5.34 -18.53
N GLY A 356 7.21 5.92 -19.53
CA GLY A 356 5.78 6.19 -19.47
C GLY A 356 5.06 4.88 -19.15
N ASP A 357 4.61 4.75 -17.90
CA ASP A 357 3.78 3.63 -17.50
C ASP A 357 2.42 3.83 -18.22
N ASP A 358 2.27 3.23 -19.41
CA ASP A 358 1.04 3.09 -20.19
C ASP A 358 0.02 2.20 -19.43
N ASP A 359 -0.39 2.65 -18.25
CA ASP A 359 -1.34 1.95 -17.37
C ASP A 359 -2.72 2.59 -17.51
N ASP A 360 -3.22 2.64 -18.75
CA ASP A 360 -4.55 3.16 -19.04
C ASP A 360 -5.54 1.99 -19.10
N SER A 361 -6.04 1.59 -17.94
CA SER A 361 -7.13 0.61 -17.84
C SER A 361 -8.46 1.28 -18.21
N ASN A 362 -8.62 1.63 -19.49
CA ASN A 362 -9.88 2.16 -20.00
C ASN A 362 -10.88 1.01 -20.08
N THR A 363 -11.56 0.76 -18.96
CA THR A 363 -12.71 -0.11 -18.93
C THR A 363 -13.85 0.61 -19.63
N ASN A 364 -14.37 0.02 -20.72
CA ASN A 364 -15.58 0.49 -21.40
C ASN A 364 -16.75 0.57 -20.39
N GLY A 365 -16.90 1.72 -19.74
CA GLY A 365 -17.95 1.98 -18.76
C GLY A 365 -19.29 2.14 -19.47
N ALA A 366 -20.27 1.38 -18.99
CA ALA A 366 -21.67 1.47 -19.37
C ALA A 366 -22.19 2.92 -19.35
N ARG A 367 -23.24 3.19 -20.14
CA ARG A 367 -23.95 4.47 -20.16
C ARG A 367 -24.66 4.67 -18.82
N GLY A 368 -23.99 5.27 -17.84
CA GLY A 368 -24.67 5.92 -16.72
C GLY A 368 -25.27 7.23 -17.20
N GLU A 369 -26.60 7.36 -17.17
CA GLU A 369 -27.24 8.67 -17.28
C GLU A 369 -26.85 9.46 -16.03
N GLY A 370 -26.04 10.51 -16.20
CA GLY A 370 -25.62 11.36 -15.08
C GLY A 370 -26.81 12.04 -14.41
N SER A 371 -26.65 12.42 -13.14
CA SER A 371 -27.69 13.16 -12.41
C SER A 371 -28.09 14.43 -13.16
N LYS A 372 -29.36 14.87 -13.05
CA LYS A 372 -29.83 16.13 -13.66
C LYS A 372 -28.98 17.31 -13.20
N ASP A 373 -28.72 17.39 -11.91
CA ASP A 373 -27.95 18.47 -11.29
C ASP A 373 -26.46 18.40 -11.69
N GLY A 374 -25.90 17.18 -11.78
CA GLY A 374 -24.54 16.99 -12.29
C GLY A 374 -24.37 17.39 -13.76
N ASN A 375 -25.37 17.09 -14.60
CA ASN A 375 -25.36 17.53 -15.99
C ASN A 375 -25.48 19.05 -16.12
N GLN A 376 -26.24 19.70 -15.23
CA GLN A 376 -26.31 21.15 -15.16
C GLN A 376 -24.96 21.76 -14.77
N LEU A 377 -24.32 21.24 -13.71
CA LEU A 377 -22.98 21.67 -13.30
C LEU A 377 -21.96 21.52 -14.44
N ARG A 378 -21.89 20.34 -15.07
CA ARG A 378 -20.97 20.13 -16.19
C ARG A 378 -21.24 21.08 -17.34
N SER A 379 -22.50 21.43 -17.61
CA SER A 379 -22.85 22.38 -18.66
C SER A 379 -22.44 23.82 -18.31
N GLN A 380 -22.58 24.20 -17.03
CA GLN A 380 -22.10 25.49 -16.53
C GLN A 380 -20.58 25.59 -16.65
N VAL A 381 -19.85 24.64 -16.08
CA VAL A 381 -18.37 24.60 -16.12
C VAL A 381 -17.87 24.54 -17.56
N PHE A 382 -18.57 23.82 -18.43
CA PHE A 382 -18.25 23.77 -19.86
C PHE A 382 -18.32 25.15 -20.51
N SER A 383 -19.35 25.94 -20.23
CA SER A 383 -19.47 27.30 -20.75
C SER A 383 -18.41 28.23 -20.16
N GLU A 384 -18.22 28.21 -18.84
CA GLU A 384 -17.24 29.05 -18.14
C GLU A 384 -15.81 28.81 -18.66
N VAL A 385 -15.42 27.54 -18.85
CA VAL A 385 -14.10 27.19 -19.41
C VAL A 385 -13.97 27.66 -20.86
N LEU A 386 -15.02 27.57 -21.67
CA LEU A 386 -14.95 28.05 -23.05
C LEU A 386 -14.82 29.57 -23.11
N ASP A 387 -15.59 30.30 -22.30
CA ASP A 387 -15.50 31.75 -22.20
C ASP A 387 -14.10 32.19 -21.75
N PHE A 388 -13.52 31.50 -20.75
CA PHE A 388 -12.13 31.72 -20.32
C PHE A 388 -11.09 31.42 -21.41
N LEU A 389 -11.30 30.40 -22.23
CA LEU A 389 -10.40 30.07 -23.33
C LEU A 389 -10.57 31.00 -24.55
N ASP A 390 -11.64 31.78 -24.61
CA ASP A 390 -11.95 32.74 -25.67
C ASP A 390 -11.65 34.20 -25.27
N SER A 391 -11.46 34.48 -23.98
CA SER A 391 -10.93 35.74 -23.42
C SER A 391 -9.41 35.83 -23.53
#